data_AF-A0A8J5Q2K4-F1
#
_entry.id   AF-A0A8J5Q2K4-F1
#
_cell.length_a   1.000
_cell.length_b   1.000
_cell.length_c   1.000
_cell.angle_alpha   90.00
_cell.angle_beta   90.00
_cell.angle_gamma   90.00
#
_symmetry.space_group_name_H-M   'P 1'
#
loop_
_entity.id
_entity.type
_entity.pdbx_description
1 polymer ?
#
loop_
_entity_poly.entity_id
_entity_poly.type
_entity_poly.pdbx_seq_one_letter_code
_entity_poly.pdbx_strand_id
1 'polypeptide(L)'
;MDAIHQDLSPNIRDLLRENESLKAQLRAAEDHNRKLRCHNGKSFMDLAPELRLLIWNFALPDQRVLRVTELPTPGGLELGLTFFCSARTPALLHTCRESREVALAHFKPFFKKGANNHTITRPIYFRPNVDILYIEGDVYDSIGSYPEVNEIESIALSRGHQLDDLFKEDLFLGLKRVLIVKADRGWPNRCCETIEFAPDPTRKEDELQWINELNRLAKVRSNIPKIEHFEAVIGKRVIKNCYCG
;
A
#
# COMPACT_ATOMS: atom_id res chain seq x y z
N MET A 1 30.26 -44.62 14.56
CA MET A 1 30.75 -43.55 15.45
C MET A 1 30.06 -43.79 16.79
N ASP A 2 30.48 -44.84 17.50
CA ASP A 2 29.66 -45.51 18.53
C ASP A 2 30.41 -45.59 19.86
N ALA A 3 30.65 -44.44 20.49
CA ALA A 3 31.38 -44.43 21.77
C ALA A 3 31.00 -43.27 22.72
N ILE A 4 29.74 -42.82 22.74
CA ILE A 4 29.28 -41.77 23.70
C ILE A 4 28.06 -42.21 24.53
N HIS A 5 27.55 -43.44 24.38
CA HIS A 5 26.30 -43.85 25.05
C HIS A 5 26.45 -44.73 26.30
N GLN A 6 27.66 -45.01 26.79
CA GLN A 6 27.83 -45.99 27.88
C GLN A 6 27.68 -45.45 29.31
N ASP A 7 27.61 -44.13 29.54
CA ASP A 7 27.55 -43.57 30.91
C ASP A 7 26.42 -42.56 31.17
N LEU A 8 25.33 -42.67 30.41
CA LEU A 8 24.13 -41.87 30.69
C LEU A 8 23.26 -42.57 31.74
N SER A 9 22.90 -41.83 32.79
CA SER A 9 21.94 -42.24 33.83
C SER A 9 20.66 -42.81 33.17
N PRO A 10 20.05 -43.88 33.70
CA PRO A 10 18.86 -44.52 33.11
C PRO A 10 17.76 -43.52 32.73
N ASN A 11 17.56 -42.52 33.58
CA ASN A 11 16.57 -41.45 33.40
C ASN A 11 16.82 -40.62 32.12
N ILE A 12 18.08 -40.39 31.75
CA ILE A 12 18.45 -39.64 30.55
C ILE A 12 18.21 -40.47 29.29
N ARG A 13 18.43 -41.80 29.35
CA ARG A 13 18.16 -42.68 28.21
C ARG A 13 16.66 -42.79 27.93
N ASP A 14 15.85 -42.84 28.97
CA ASP A 14 14.40 -42.88 28.84
C ASP A 14 13.86 -41.58 28.24
N LEU A 15 14.37 -40.42 28.70
CA LEU A 15 14.05 -39.12 28.11
C LEU A 15 14.48 -39.00 26.64
N LEU A 16 15.65 -39.53 26.25
CA LEU A 16 16.08 -39.53 24.86
C LEU A 16 15.17 -40.38 23.98
N ARG A 17 14.75 -41.56 24.46
CA ARG A 17 13.80 -42.44 23.76
C ARG A 17 12.44 -41.78 23.60
N GLU A 18 11.95 -41.10 24.63
CA GLU A 18 10.71 -40.34 24.56
C GLU A 18 10.82 -39.18 23.56
N ASN A 19 11.96 -38.47 23.54
CA ASN A 19 12.20 -37.40 22.58
C ASN A 19 12.19 -37.90 21.12
N GLU A 20 12.79 -39.06 20.86
CA GLU A 20 12.76 -39.69 19.55
C GLU A 20 11.35 -40.13 19.15
N SER A 21 10.59 -40.70 20.10
CA SER A 21 9.18 -41.07 19.91
C SER A 21 8.32 -39.84 19.56
N LEU A 22 8.47 -38.75 20.30
CA LEU A 22 7.74 -37.50 20.06
C LEU A 22 8.11 -36.88 18.70
N LYS A 23 9.40 -36.91 18.32
CA LYS A 23 9.83 -36.47 16.98
C LYS A 23 9.23 -37.31 15.87
N ALA A 24 9.13 -38.62 16.07
CA ALA A 24 8.50 -39.52 15.10
C ALA A 24 7.00 -39.25 14.98
N GLN A 25 6.31 -39.02 16.10
CA GLN A 25 4.89 -38.65 16.11
C GLN A 25 4.63 -37.30 15.43
N LEU A 26 5.49 -36.31 15.66
CA LEU A 26 5.40 -35.01 15.00
C LEU A 26 5.53 -35.14 13.49
N ARG A 27 6.54 -35.90 12.99
CA ARG A 27 6.72 -36.15 11.55
C ARG A 27 5.51 -36.87 10.95
N ALA A 28 4.96 -37.86 11.64
CA ALA A 28 3.76 -38.57 11.20
C ALA A 28 2.52 -37.65 11.13
N ALA A 29 2.36 -36.74 12.09
CA ALA A 29 1.31 -35.74 12.09
C ALA A 29 1.48 -34.70 10.99
N GLU A 30 2.71 -34.25 10.72
CA GLU A 30 3.04 -33.36 9.61
C GLU A 30 2.75 -34.00 8.25
N ASP A 31 3.08 -35.27 8.06
CA ASP A 31 2.78 -36.01 6.85
C ASP A 31 1.29 -36.29 6.69
N HIS A 32 0.57 -36.56 7.79
CA HIS A 32 -0.88 -36.66 7.77
C HIS A 32 -1.54 -35.33 7.37
N ASN A 33 -1.09 -34.21 7.96
CA ASN A 33 -1.55 -32.87 7.59
C ASN A 33 -1.22 -32.52 6.13
N ARG A 34 -0.03 -32.90 5.64
CA ARG A 34 0.35 -32.77 4.22
C ARG A 34 -0.60 -33.54 3.32
N LYS A 35 -0.92 -34.80 3.67
CA LYS A 35 -1.86 -35.64 2.93
C LYS A 35 -3.28 -35.07 2.96
N LEU A 36 -3.76 -34.55 4.09
CA LEU A 36 -5.05 -33.88 4.20
C LEU A 36 -5.13 -32.62 3.32
N ARG A 37 -4.06 -31.82 3.24
CA ARG A 37 -3.96 -30.69 2.30
C ARG A 37 -4.04 -31.12 0.83
N CYS A 38 -3.61 -32.35 0.52
CA CYS A 38 -3.69 -32.92 -0.82
C CYS A 38 -5.02 -33.66 -1.11
N HIS A 39 -5.73 -34.18 -0.09
CA HIS A 39 -6.92 -35.03 -0.27
C HIS A 39 -8.24 -34.25 -0.43
N ASN A 40 -8.33 -32.98 -0.05
CA ASN A 40 -9.49 -32.13 -0.34
C ASN A 40 -9.32 -31.33 -1.65
N GLY A 41 -8.69 -31.96 -2.66
CA GLY A 41 -8.14 -31.39 -3.89
C GLY A 41 -9.12 -30.73 -4.86
N LYS A 42 -9.84 -29.70 -4.42
CA LYS A 42 -10.35 -28.66 -5.30
C LYS A 42 -9.31 -27.55 -5.36
N SER A 43 -8.53 -27.52 -6.42
CA SER A 43 -7.70 -26.39 -6.78
C SER A 43 -8.60 -25.18 -7.05
N PHE A 44 -8.08 -23.98 -6.83
CA PHE A 44 -8.73 -22.76 -7.31
C PHE A 44 -9.07 -22.86 -8.81
N MET A 45 -8.20 -23.51 -9.58
CA MET A 45 -8.37 -23.69 -11.03
C MET A 45 -9.50 -24.67 -11.40
N ASP A 46 -10.02 -25.46 -10.44
CA ASP A 46 -11.14 -26.36 -10.66
C ASP A 46 -12.51 -25.65 -10.52
N LEU A 47 -12.50 -24.38 -10.11
CA LEU A 47 -13.71 -23.56 -10.07
C LEU A 47 -14.11 -23.09 -11.47
N ALA A 48 -15.42 -23.00 -11.71
CA ALA A 48 -15.97 -22.42 -12.93
C ALA A 48 -15.39 -21.00 -13.15
N PRO A 49 -15.12 -20.58 -14.40
CA PRO A 49 -14.52 -19.28 -14.72
C PRO A 49 -15.23 -18.10 -14.04
N GLU A 50 -16.55 -18.13 -13.96
CA GLU A 50 -17.38 -17.09 -13.34
C GLU A 50 -17.08 -16.94 -11.84
N LEU A 51 -16.89 -18.06 -11.14
CA LEU A 51 -16.54 -18.06 -9.72
C LEU A 51 -15.10 -17.57 -9.50
N ARG A 52 -14.18 -17.95 -10.39
CA ARG A 52 -12.78 -17.46 -10.32
C ARG A 52 -12.72 -15.95 -10.53
N LEU A 53 -13.42 -15.44 -11.55
CA LEU A 53 -13.54 -14.01 -11.81
C LEU A 53 -14.19 -13.28 -10.64
N LEU A 54 -15.24 -13.85 -10.04
CA LEU A 54 -15.89 -13.27 -8.86
C LEU A 54 -14.88 -13.15 -7.70
N ILE A 55 -14.13 -14.23 -7.40
CA ILE A 55 -13.10 -14.23 -6.36
C ILE A 55 -12.02 -13.18 -6.66
N TRP A 56 -11.56 -13.05 -7.90
CA TRP A 56 -10.57 -12.03 -8.25
C TRP A 56 -11.08 -10.61 -8.10
N ASN A 57 -12.33 -10.34 -8.47
CA ASN A 57 -12.94 -9.03 -8.24
C ASN A 57 -13.07 -8.73 -6.74
N PHE A 58 -13.48 -9.70 -5.92
CA PHE A 58 -13.52 -9.55 -4.46
C PHE A 58 -12.14 -9.44 -3.81
N ALA A 59 -11.09 -9.95 -4.46
CA ALA A 59 -9.72 -9.87 -3.96
C ALA A 59 -9.05 -8.52 -4.28
N LEU A 60 -9.68 -7.65 -5.08
CA LEU A 60 -9.19 -6.29 -5.26
C LEU A 60 -9.08 -5.61 -3.89
N PRO A 61 -7.95 -4.92 -3.60
CA PRO A 61 -7.82 -4.25 -2.32
C PRO A 61 -8.89 -3.17 -2.20
N ASP A 62 -9.33 -2.88 -0.98
CA ASP A 62 -10.14 -1.70 -0.68
C ASP A 62 -9.35 -0.41 -0.97
N GLN A 63 -9.90 0.74 -0.58
CA GLN A 63 -9.20 2.02 -0.69
C GLN A 63 -7.83 1.98 -0.01
N ARG A 64 -6.79 2.37 -0.76
CA ARG A 64 -5.40 2.39 -0.27
C ARG A 64 -4.89 3.82 -0.21
N VAL A 65 -4.03 4.10 0.76
CA VAL A 65 -3.27 5.35 0.83
C VAL A 65 -1.91 5.12 0.17
N LEU A 66 -1.67 5.81 -0.94
CA LEU A 66 -0.38 5.80 -1.64
C LEU A 66 0.38 7.06 -1.28
N ARG A 67 1.31 6.97 -0.33
CA ARG A 67 2.23 8.06 -0.03
C ARG A 67 3.37 8.04 -1.02
N VAL A 68 3.50 9.10 -1.81
CA VAL A 68 4.60 9.29 -2.76
C VAL A 68 5.58 10.30 -2.17
N THR A 69 6.86 9.95 -2.16
CA THR A 69 7.96 10.79 -1.69
C THR A 69 9.11 10.79 -2.67
N GLU A 70 9.85 11.88 -2.73
CA GLU A 70 11.12 11.95 -3.44
C GLU A 70 12.29 11.58 -2.53
N LEU A 71 13.20 10.77 -3.06
CA LEU A 71 14.43 10.40 -2.38
C LEU A 71 15.63 10.68 -3.30
N PRO A 72 16.79 11.06 -2.76
CA PRO A 72 18.02 11.10 -3.54
C PRO A 72 18.29 9.73 -4.17
N THR A 73 18.69 9.70 -5.44
CA THR A 73 18.98 8.45 -6.14
C THR A 73 20.22 7.77 -5.52
N PRO A 74 20.13 6.51 -5.07
CA PRO A 74 21.27 5.82 -4.46
C PRO A 74 22.40 5.61 -5.47
N GLY A 75 23.60 6.13 -5.17
CA GLY A 75 24.83 5.78 -5.88
C GLY A 75 25.06 6.42 -7.26
N GLY A 76 24.29 7.45 -7.65
CA GLY A 76 24.49 8.17 -8.91
C GLY A 76 25.45 9.36 -8.79
N LEU A 77 26.29 9.60 -9.81
CA LEU A 77 27.05 10.85 -9.99
C LEU A 77 26.15 12.05 -10.37
N GLU A 78 24.92 11.79 -10.81
CA GLU A 78 23.93 12.81 -11.16
C GLU A 78 22.94 12.99 -10.00
N LEU A 79 22.64 14.24 -9.62
CA LEU A 79 21.61 14.62 -8.65
C LEU A 79 20.19 14.31 -9.16
N GLY A 80 19.88 13.03 -9.36
CA GLY A 80 18.54 12.57 -9.70
C GLY A 80 17.69 12.35 -8.46
N LEU A 81 16.40 12.70 -8.53
CA LEU A 81 15.41 12.31 -7.54
C LEU A 81 14.72 11.02 -7.96
N THR A 82 14.37 10.19 -6.98
CA THR A 82 13.70 8.92 -7.15
C THR A 82 12.35 8.97 -6.46
N PHE A 83 11.27 8.70 -7.19
CA PHE A 83 9.96 8.52 -6.55
C PHE A 83 9.90 7.18 -5.84
N PHE A 84 9.46 7.27 -4.60
CA PHE A 84 9.18 6.14 -3.74
C PHE A 84 7.71 6.16 -3.34
N CYS A 85 7.05 5.00 -3.40
CA CYS A 85 5.68 4.84 -2.93
C CYS A 85 5.63 3.82 -1.78
N SER A 86 5.04 4.19 -0.65
CA SER A 86 4.92 3.28 0.52
C SER A 86 4.02 2.08 0.26
N ALA A 87 3.00 2.23 -0.60
CA ALA A 87 2.09 1.16 -0.93
C ALA A 87 2.79 0.08 -1.78
N ARG A 88 2.54 -1.19 -1.45
CA ARG A 88 3.01 -2.32 -2.25
C ARG A 88 2.18 -2.47 -3.52
N THR A 89 2.80 -3.05 -4.55
CA THR A 89 2.06 -3.46 -5.75
C THR A 89 0.99 -4.48 -5.35
N PRO A 90 -0.29 -4.31 -5.78
CA PRO A 90 -1.35 -5.27 -5.51
C PRO A 90 -0.93 -6.69 -5.84
N ALA A 91 -1.16 -7.64 -4.92
CA ALA A 91 -0.78 -9.04 -5.11
C ALA A 91 -1.38 -9.63 -6.39
N LEU A 92 -2.61 -9.22 -6.75
CA LEU A 92 -3.32 -9.68 -7.94
C LEU A 92 -2.55 -9.43 -9.24
N LEU A 93 -1.73 -8.37 -9.32
CA LEU A 93 -0.90 -8.10 -10.50
C LEU A 93 0.24 -9.14 -10.69
N HIS A 94 0.52 -9.95 -9.66
CA HIS A 94 1.62 -10.90 -9.64
C HIS A 94 1.20 -12.36 -9.39
N THR A 95 -0.07 -12.63 -9.02
CA THR A 95 -0.54 -14.00 -8.71
C THR A 95 -0.56 -14.93 -9.93
N CYS A 96 -1.32 -14.60 -10.97
CA CYS A 96 -1.41 -15.38 -12.20
C CYS A 96 -1.90 -14.50 -13.36
N ARG A 97 -2.00 -15.04 -14.57
CA ARG A 97 -2.46 -14.29 -15.75
C ARG A 97 -3.88 -13.75 -15.58
N GLU A 98 -4.82 -14.60 -15.17
CA GLU A 98 -6.22 -14.21 -15.00
C GLU A 98 -6.39 -13.13 -13.92
N SER A 99 -5.75 -13.31 -12.77
CA SER A 99 -5.77 -12.32 -11.70
C SER A 99 -5.19 -10.97 -12.15
N ARG A 100 -4.11 -11.00 -12.95
CA ARG A 100 -3.51 -9.80 -13.53
C ARG A 100 -4.44 -9.10 -14.52
N GLU A 101 -5.14 -9.84 -15.37
CA GLU A 101 -6.11 -9.29 -16.32
C GLU A 101 -7.25 -8.57 -15.59
N VAL A 102 -7.79 -9.18 -14.54
CA VAL A 102 -8.79 -8.53 -13.66
C VAL A 102 -8.20 -7.29 -13.00
N ALA A 103 -7.01 -7.37 -12.42
CA ALA A 103 -6.39 -6.23 -11.75
C ALA A 103 -6.10 -5.06 -12.71
N LEU A 104 -5.60 -5.32 -13.92
CA LEU A 104 -5.28 -4.28 -14.90
C LEU A 104 -6.51 -3.57 -15.47
N ALA A 105 -7.70 -4.14 -15.34
CA ALA A 105 -8.95 -3.43 -15.67
C ALA A 105 -9.26 -2.29 -14.68
N HIS A 106 -8.68 -2.34 -13.47
CA HIS A 106 -8.86 -1.31 -12.44
C HIS A 106 -7.61 -0.46 -12.22
N PHE A 107 -6.44 -1.09 -12.22
CA PHE A 107 -5.18 -0.43 -11.90
C PHE A 107 -4.49 0.14 -13.14
N LYS A 108 -4.13 1.41 -13.08
CA LYS A 108 -3.29 2.07 -14.08
C LYS A 108 -1.90 2.36 -13.51
N PRO A 109 -0.82 2.09 -14.25
CA PRO A 109 0.51 2.56 -13.89
C PRO A 109 0.58 4.09 -14.00
N PHE A 110 0.92 4.74 -12.90
CA PHE A 110 1.12 6.18 -12.75
C PHE A 110 2.61 6.52 -12.73
N PHE A 111 2.90 7.77 -13.07
CA PHE A 111 4.21 8.38 -13.09
C PHE A 111 5.17 7.75 -14.12
N LYS A 112 4.72 7.27 -15.28
CA LYS A 112 5.66 6.56 -16.18
C LYS A 112 6.84 7.45 -16.59
N LYS A 113 8.05 6.85 -16.63
CA LYS A 113 9.33 7.50 -16.97
C LYS A 113 9.17 8.38 -18.21
N GLY A 114 9.37 9.70 -18.07
CA GLY A 114 9.31 10.60 -19.23
C GLY A 114 9.32 12.10 -18.94
N ALA A 115 8.87 12.55 -17.76
CA ALA A 115 8.66 13.99 -17.57
C ALA A 115 9.86 14.74 -16.95
N ASN A 116 10.43 14.24 -15.84
CA ASN A 116 11.23 15.10 -14.94
C ASN A 116 12.59 14.50 -14.48
N ASN A 117 13.26 13.66 -15.27
CA ASN A 117 14.47 12.91 -14.85
C ASN A 117 14.31 12.05 -13.57
N HIS A 118 13.08 11.89 -13.08
CA HIS A 118 12.80 11.11 -11.89
C HIS A 118 12.95 9.62 -12.21
N THR A 119 13.77 8.93 -11.41
CA THR A 119 13.83 7.48 -11.48
C THR A 119 12.71 6.89 -10.65
N ILE A 120 12.12 5.80 -11.13
CA ILE A 120 11.04 5.10 -10.42
C ILE A 120 11.51 3.70 -10.14
N THR A 121 11.63 3.38 -8.84
CA THR A 121 12.14 2.08 -8.38
C THR A 121 11.26 0.92 -8.82
N ARG A 122 9.94 1.13 -8.89
CA ARG A 122 8.95 0.15 -9.32
C ARG A 122 7.68 0.85 -9.82
N PRO A 123 6.94 0.23 -10.76
CA PRO A 123 5.67 0.78 -11.22
C PRO A 123 4.71 1.07 -10.06
N ILE A 124 4.15 2.28 -10.03
CA ILE A 124 3.14 2.69 -9.05
C ILE A 124 1.78 2.47 -9.71
N TYR A 125 1.04 1.46 -9.25
CA TYR A 125 -0.30 1.17 -9.75
C TYR A 125 -1.35 1.89 -8.91
N PHE A 126 -2.18 2.71 -9.56
CA PHE A 126 -3.17 3.58 -8.96
C PHE A 126 -4.57 3.28 -9.50
N ARG A 127 -5.59 3.40 -8.65
CA ARG A 127 -7.01 3.47 -9.04
C ARG A 127 -7.52 4.89 -8.78
N PRO A 128 -7.68 5.72 -9.81
CA PRO A 128 -7.96 7.14 -9.62
C PRO A 128 -9.24 7.45 -8.82
N ASN A 129 -10.23 6.58 -8.93
CA ASN A 129 -11.56 6.76 -8.33
C ASN A 129 -11.68 6.09 -6.94
N VAL A 130 -10.64 5.40 -6.47
CA VAL A 130 -10.71 4.59 -5.23
C VAL A 130 -9.54 4.90 -4.30
N ASP A 131 -8.32 4.87 -4.82
CA ASP A 131 -7.12 5.08 -4.02
C ASP A 131 -6.93 6.57 -3.67
N ILE A 132 -6.23 6.83 -2.56
CA ILE A 132 -5.91 8.19 -2.10
C ILE A 132 -4.43 8.45 -2.35
N LEU A 133 -4.12 9.51 -3.10
CA LEU A 133 -2.74 9.98 -3.23
C LEU A 133 -2.39 10.84 -2.02
N TYR A 134 -1.44 10.39 -1.21
CA TYR A 134 -0.94 11.21 -0.10
C TYR A 134 0.33 11.95 -0.52
N ILE A 135 0.20 13.28 -0.65
CA ILE A 135 1.27 14.20 -1.06
C ILE A 135 1.92 14.77 0.19
N GLU A 136 3.23 14.58 0.31
CA GLU A 136 4.04 15.09 1.42
C GLU A 136 5.19 15.93 0.88
N GLY A 137 5.41 17.11 1.48
CA GLY A 137 6.51 18.00 1.12
C GLY A 137 6.48 18.50 -0.32
N ASP A 138 7.66 18.77 -0.88
CA ASP A 138 7.90 19.43 -2.17
C ASP A 138 7.60 18.55 -3.40
N VAL A 139 7.15 17.31 -3.20
CA VAL A 139 6.80 16.34 -4.27
C VAL A 139 5.74 16.89 -5.22
N TYR A 140 4.93 17.84 -4.73
CA TYR A 140 3.89 18.50 -5.49
C TYR A 140 4.41 19.09 -6.82
N ASP A 141 5.56 19.78 -6.80
CA ASP A 141 6.11 20.43 -7.99
C ASP A 141 6.52 19.40 -9.06
N SER A 142 6.98 18.22 -8.63
CA SER A 142 7.40 17.17 -9.57
C SER A 142 6.23 16.36 -10.13
N ILE A 143 5.16 16.14 -9.36
CA ILE A 143 4.02 15.34 -9.83
C ILE A 143 3.14 16.09 -10.84
N GLY A 144 3.16 17.43 -10.84
CA GLY A 144 2.39 18.25 -11.79
C GLY A 144 2.72 17.99 -13.26
N SER A 145 3.93 17.50 -13.54
CA SER A 145 4.37 17.14 -14.89
C SER A 145 3.68 15.91 -15.49
N TYR A 146 2.95 15.13 -14.69
CA TYR A 146 2.33 13.88 -15.11
C TYR A 146 0.83 14.10 -15.38
N PRO A 147 0.36 14.01 -16.64
CA PRO A 147 -1.02 14.33 -16.98
C PRO A 147 -2.04 13.43 -16.27
N GLU A 148 -1.67 12.21 -15.93
CA GLU A 148 -2.53 11.27 -15.19
C GLU A 148 -2.93 11.76 -13.79
N VAL A 149 -2.25 12.74 -13.21
CA VAL A 149 -2.66 13.32 -11.91
C VAL A 149 -4.03 13.99 -11.97
N ASN A 150 -4.46 14.41 -13.16
CA ASN A 150 -5.79 14.97 -13.38
C ASN A 150 -6.92 13.93 -13.31
N GLU A 151 -6.60 12.64 -13.37
CA GLU A 151 -7.59 11.57 -13.19
C GLU A 151 -7.88 11.31 -11.71
N ILE A 152 -7.04 11.78 -10.79
CA ILE A 152 -7.11 11.46 -9.36
C ILE A 152 -8.31 12.14 -8.71
N GLU A 153 -9.19 11.33 -8.10
CA GLU A 153 -10.39 11.84 -7.45
C GLU A 153 -10.21 12.13 -5.95
N SER A 154 -9.17 11.57 -5.32
CA SER A 154 -8.93 11.70 -3.88
C SER A 154 -7.47 11.94 -3.55
N ILE A 155 -7.18 13.03 -2.83
CA ILE A 155 -5.84 13.28 -2.27
C ILE A 155 -5.89 13.45 -0.76
N ALA A 156 -4.75 13.23 -0.13
CA ALA A 156 -4.48 13.58 1.25
C ALA A 156 -3.32 14.58 1.31
N LEU A 157 -3.40 15.53 2.24
CA LEU A 157 -2.41 16.58 2.45
C LEU A 157 -2.05 16.69 3.92
N SER A 158 -0.77 16.93 4.22
CA SER A 158 -0.35 17.31 5.58
C SER A 158 -0.89 18.70 5.93
N ARG A 159 -1.22 18.94 7.22
CA ARG A 159 -1.74 20.24 7.72
C ARG A 159 -0.87 21.46 7.37
N GLY A 160 0.41 21.26 7.04
CA GLY A 160 1.32 22.33 6.62
C GLY A 160 1.17 22.79 5.16
N HIS A 161 0.43 22.06 4.32
CA HIS A 161 0.20 22.42 2.92
C HIS A 161 -0.91 23.45 2.78
N GLN A 162 -0.70 24.51 1.98
CA GLN A 162 -1.73 25.48 1.67
C GLN A 162 -2.52 25.03 0.43
N LEU A 163 -3.85 25.20 0.44
CA LEU A 163 -4.69 24.95 -0.74
C LEU A 163 -4.26 25.76 -1.96
N ASP A 164 -3.76 26.97 -1.72
CA ASP A 164 -3.24 27.85 -2.76
C ASP A 164 -2.15 27.17 -3.58
N ASP A 165 -1.27 26.40 -2.92
CA ASP A 165 -0.17 25.63 -3.53
C ASP A 165 -0.71 24.51 -4.41
N LEU A 166 -1.72 23.77 -3.92
CA LEU A 166 -2.37 22.67 -4.62
C LEU A 166 -3.06 23.10 -5.93
N PHE A 167 -3.48 24.36 -6.03
CA PHE A 167 -4.17 24.87 -7.20
C PHE A 167 -3.38 25.94 -7.94
N LYS A 168 -2.07 26.09 -7.65
CA LYS A 168 -1.19 27.04 -8.36
C LYS A 168 -1.21 26.84 -9.87
N GLU A 169 -1.36 25.58 -10.28
CA GLU A 169 -1.43 25.14 -11.66
C GLU A 169 -2.78 24.45 -11.91
N ASP A 170 -3.14 24.28 -13.18
CA ASP A 170 -4.35 23.55 -13.61
C ASP A 170 -4.18 22.01 -13.43
N LEU A 171 -3.89 21.60 -12.20
CA LEU A 171 -3.66 20.23 -11.79
C LEU A 171 -4.84 19.69 -10.96
N PHE A 172 -4.92 18.36 -10.86
CA PHE A 172 -5.95 17.68 -10.09
C PHE A 172 -7.39 18.03 -10.53
N LEU A 173 -7.61 18.19 -11.84
CA LEU A 173 -8.92 18.59 -12.37
C LEU A 173 -10.07 17.61 -12.05
N GLY A 174 -9.75 16.32 -11.88
CA GLY A 174 -10.70 15.27 -11.48
C GLY A 174 -10.95 15.17 -9.97
N LEU A 175 -10.33 16.02 -9.16
CA LEU A 175 -10.36 15.94 -7.71
C LEU A 175 -11.76 16.18 -7.15
N LYS A 176 -12.26 15.22 -6.37
CA LYS A 176 -13.55 15.28 -5.69
C LYS A 176 -13.40 15.32 -4.17
N ARG A 177 -12.31 14.79 -3.64
CA ARG A 177 -12.11 14.59 -2.20
C ARG A 177 -10.73 15.03 -1.74
N VAL A 178 -10.69 15.79 -0.66
CA VAL A 178 -9.45 16.21 0.01
C VAL A 178 -9.48 15.77 1.46
N LEU A 179 -8.46 15.01 1.85
CA LEU A 179 -8.25 14.58 3.23
C LEU A 179 -7.15 15.42 3.88
N ILE A 180 -7.43 15.94 5.07
CA ILE A 180 -6.50 16.75 5.85
C ILE A 180 -5.89 15.87 6.92
N VAL A 181 -4.61 15.55 6.75
CA VAL A 181 -3.91 14.59 7.61
C VAL A 181 -3.28 15.32 8.79
N LYS A 182 -3.74 15.00 10.00
CA LYS A 182 -3.01 15.24 11.24
C LYS A 182 -2.10 14.05 11.52
N ALA A 183 -0.81 14.30 11.57
CA ALA A 183 0.18 13.25 11.81
C ALA A 183 0.12 12.77 13.28
N ASP A 184 -0.12 11.48 13.50
CA ASP A 184 0.12 10.84 14.80
C ASP A 184 1.58 10.36 14.84
N ARG A 185 2.45 11.19 15.44
CA ARG A 185 3.87 10.93 15.79
C ARG A 185 4.73 10.16 14.75
N GLY A 186 5.44 10.93 13.94
CA GLY A 186 6.55 10.49 13.08
C GLY A 186 6.12 9.69 11.83
N TRP A 187 7.01 9.55 10.86
CA TRP A 187 6.71 8.93 9.55
C TRP A 187 7.22 7.50 9.33
N PRO A 188 6.48 6.66 8.58
CA PRO A 188 6.69 5.24 8.50
C PRO A 188 8.07 4.83 7.96
N ASN A 189 8.64 3.74 8.49
CA ASN A 189 9.84 3.16 7.90
C ASN A 189 9.53 2.64 6.48
N ARG A 190 10.41 3.00 5.55
CA ARG A 190 10.25 2.91 4.09
C ARG A 190 9.93 1.50 3.58
N CYS A 191 10.19 0.44 4.34
CA CYS A 191 10.10 -0.95 3.82
C CYS A 191 8.98 -1.82 4.43
N CYS A 192 8.47 -1.49 5.62
CA CYS A 192 7.57 -2.39 6.37
C CYS A 192 6.27 -1.70 6.88
N GLU A 193 6.09 -0.41 6.62
CA GLU A 193 4.96 0.34 7.17
C GLU A 193 4.09 0.97 6.07
N THR A 194 2.77 0.83 6.23
CA THR A 194 1.76 1.54 5.43
C THR A 194 1.07 2.61 6.28
N ILE A 195 0.33 3.50 5.63
CA ILE A 195 -0.48 4.52 6.31
C ILE A 195 -1.95 4.16 6.14
N GLU A 196 -2.70 4.28 7.22
CA GLU A 196 -4.16 4.21 7.23
C GLU A 196 -4.70 5.50 7.84
N PHE A 197 -5.86 5.94 7.37
CA PHE A 197 -6.53 7.13 7.87
C PHE A 197 -7.68 6.73 8.80
N ALA A 198 -7.76 7.39 9.95
CA ALA A 198 -8.86 7.28 10.87
C ALA A 198 -9.56 8.64 11.01
N PRO A 199 -10.88 8.70 11.27
CA PRO A 199 -11.56 9.97 11.49
C PRO A 199 -10.94 10.77 12.65
N ASP A 200 -10.77 12.08 12.46
CA ASP A 200 -10.31 12.98 13.53
C ASP A 200 -11.49 13.44 14.40
N PRO A 201 -11.44 13.31 15.74
CA PRO A 201 -12.49 13.83 16.62
C PRO A 201 -12.64 15.37 16.56
N THR A 202 -11.61 16.10 16.13
CA THR A 202 -11.61 17.58 15.98
C THR A 202 -11.94 18.04 14.55
N ARG A 203 -12.34 17.11 13.66
CA ARG A 203 -12.50 17.32 12.22
C ARG A 203 -13.32 18.52 11.76
N LYS A 204 -14.37 18.89 12.50
CA LYS A 204 -15.33 19.91 12.06
C LYS A 204 -14.71 21.29 11.90
N GLU A 205 -13.74 21.65 12.73
CA GLU A 205 -13.12 22.98 12.68
C GLU A 205 -12.18 23.10 11.48
N ASP A 206 -11.32 22.10 11.26
CA ASP A 206 -10.39 22.11 10.12
C ASP A 206 -11.14 21.98 8.78
N GLU A 207 -12.20 21.17 8.70
CA GLU A 207 -13.05 21.07 7.51
C GLU A 207 -13.66 22.43 7.14
N LEU A 208 -14.20 23.16 8.13
CA LEU A 208 -14.77 24.49 7.90
C LEU A 208 -13.73 25.51 7.44
N GLN A 209 -12.52 25.48 8.01
CA GLN A 209 -11.44 26.37 7.60
C GLN A 209 -11.07 26.16 6.13
N TRP A 210 -10.95 24.90 5.69
CA TRP A 210 -10.59 24.56 4.31
C TRP A 210 -11.70 24.85 3.31
N ILE A 211 -12.96 24.65 3.69
CA ILE A 211 -14.12 25.05 2.89
C ILE A 211 -14.10 26.57 2.65
N ASN A 212 -13.83 27.36 3.70
CA ASN A 212 -13.72 28.82 3.56
C ASN A 212 -12.58 29.22 2.63
N GLU A 213 -11.44 28.55 2.73
CA GLU A 213 -10.28 28.82 1.88
C GLU A 213 -10.53 28.44 0.42
N LEU A 214 -11.15 27.28 0.15
CA LEU A 214 -11.58 26.90 -1.19
C LEU A 214 -12.55 27.93 -1.78
N ASN A 215 -13.53 28.39 -0.99
CA ASN A 215 -14.47 29.42 -1.40
C ASN A 215 -13.77 30.77 -1.68
N ARG A 216 -12.70 31.09 -0.96
CA ARG A 216 -11.87 32.28 -1.23
C ARG A 216 -11.15 32.12 -2.58
N LEU A 217 -10.51 30.98 -2.81
CA LEU A 217 -9.80 30.67 -4.04
C LEU A 217 -10.71 30.66 -5.26
N ALA A 218 -11.91 30.08 -5.15
CA ALA A 218 -12.88 29.98 -6.25
C ALA A 218 -13.41 31.34 -6.72
N LYS A 219 -13.26 32.40 -5.92
CA LYS A 219 -13.57 33.78 -6.34
C LYS A 219 -12.51 34.37 -7.26
N VAL A 220 -11.28 33.86 -7.20
CA VAL A 220 -10.11 34.43 -7.89
C VAL A 220 -9.66 33.54 -9.05
N ARG A 221 -9.94 32.24 -9.01
CA ARG A 221 -9.55 31.27 -10.04
C ARG A 221 -10.76 30.57 -10.64
N SER A 222 -10.78 30.46 -11.97
CA SER A 222 -11.87 29.81 -12.72
C SER A 222 -11.77 28.29 -12.80
N ASN A 223 -10.58 27.72 -12.61
CA ASN A 223 -10.29 26.30 -12.90
C ASN A 223 -10.17 25.42 -11.65
N ILE A 224 -10.80 25.81 -10.54
CA ILE A 224 -10.75 25.00 -9.33
C ILE A 224 -11.65 23.77 -9.50
N PRO A 225 -11.14 22.55 -9.23
CA PRO A 225 -11.96 21.36 -9.29
C PRO A 225 -13.11 21.45 -8.29
N LYS A 226 -14.25 20.88 -8.67
CA LYS A 226 -15.44 20.84 -7.81
C LYS A 226 -15.23 19.79 -6.71
N ILE A 227 -14.62 20.22 -5.60
CA ILE A 227 -14.42 19.37 -4.43
C ILE A 227 -15.77 19.16 -3.74
N GLU A 228 -16.16 17.90 -3.61
CA GLU A 228 -17.43 17.47 -3.02
C GLU A 228 -17.29 17.20 -1.52
N HIS A 229 -16.08 16.81 -1.07
CA HIS A 229 -15.87 16.37 0.31
C HIS A 229 -14.49 16.77 0.86
N PHE A 230 -14.51 17.36 2.05
CA PHE A 230 -13.34 17.57 2.90
C PHE A 230 -13.47 16.69 4.14
N GLU A 231 -12.39 16.01 4.52
CA GLU A 231 -12.37 15.17 5.71
C GLU A 231 -11.08 15.39 6.49
N ALA A 232 -11.18 15.74 7.76
CA ALA A 232 -10.01 15.72 8.64
C ALA A 232 -9.78 14.31 9.20
N VAL A 233 -8.56 13.82 9.02
CA VAL A 233 -8.16 12.46 9.38
C VAL A 233 -6.86 12.43 10.17
N ILE A 234 -6.74 11.42 11.02
CA ILE A 234 -5.52 11.08 11.72
C ILE A 234 -4.79 10.00 10.91
N GLY A 235 -3.57 10.32 10.49
CA GLY A 235 -2.68 9.35 9.84
C GLY A 235 -2.09 8.40 10.88
N LYS A 236 -2.41 7.11 10.77
CA LYS A 236 -1.88 6.04 11.62
C LYS A 236 -0.91 5.17 10.83
N ARG A 237 0.20 4.82 11.46
CA ARG A 237 1.14 3.85 10.91
C ARG A 237 0.63 2.44 11.15
N VAL A 238 0.74 1.61 10.13
CA VAL A 238 0.46 0.18 10.21
C VAL A 238 1.72 -0.57 9.84
N ILE A 239 2.36 -1.15 10.85
CA ILE A 239 3.46 -2.09 10.67
C ILE A 239 2.84 -3.39 10.16
N LYS A 240 3.12 -3.75 8.91
CA LYS A 240 2.80 -5.09 8.44
C LYS A 240 3.96 -5.97 8.82
N ASN A 241 3.73 -6.98 9.68
CA ASN A 241 4.72 -8.00 9.98
C ASN A 241 5.32 -8.47 8.65
N CYS A 242 6.59 -8.13 8.46
CA CYS A 242 7.31 -8.45 7.25
C CYS A 242 7.46 -9.99 7.24
N TYR A 243 6.58 -10.68 6.49
CA TYR A 243 6.87 -12.04 6.03
C TYR A 243 7.99 -11.90 5.01
N CYS A 244 9.21 -11.72 5.51
CA CYS A 244 10.41 -12.08 4.79
C CYS A 244 10.36 -13.61 4.71
N GLY A 245 9.82 -14.13 3.61
CA GLY A 245 10.15 -15.47 3.13
C GLY A 245 11.54 -15.47 2.53
#